data_AF-A0A1F3V605-F1
#
_entry.id   AF-A0A1F3V605-F1
#
_cell.length_a   1.000
_cell.length_b   1.000
_cell.length_c   1.000
_cell.angle_alpha   90.00
_cell.angle_beta   90.00
_cell.angle_gamma   90.00
#
_symmetry.space_group_name_H-M   'P 1'
#
loop_
_entity.id
_entity.type
_entity.pdbx_description
1 polymer ?
#
loop_
_entity_poly.entity_id
_entity_poly.type
_entity_poly.pdbx_seq_one_letter_code
_entity_poly.pdbx_strand_id
1 'polypeptide(L)'
;MSTTVHFYLTFNPHLNVKGDQAYTQAHEFFDYLLQEVRNNKDGYAYWGKIINKNRKSNLQLDNFEKVIVANREKGNSTHLYITDFNNIWVGKVESVHRSIGSDFKTLEFYKDKNVEVWFKLTDFTLLECFAENTANKLAELYIDNEYMDLQIDELSPFTTGIKYPAFVQDLAEEMFFDENDDKEYSHLVLRPNPAIDNTAIATVLKSLHAFCFPENVYAKIPHAARNEIESAEIDMLEYRHHNNSKIAFSYIKALEIVLNDLVIHSIKRAGFGDQFFVNPHTMPPKLFMDRTSADLITVSQFNKNYSIGQLIYFVRKCNEHKNFCFRKVFNGHKPFIRFMTMELSPALEENKILEVRGVLAHNDSGALSDHDAMAVRNIILGVGRKGLIFAALQAFYYTELDDIAKVMGLYGAEQPQNNVNNKQLKIA
;
A
#
# COMPACT_ATOMS: atom_id res chain seq x y z
N MET A 1 -14.99 16.37 3.31
CA MET A 1 -14.95 15.22 4.24
C MET A 1 -13.63 15.31 4.97
N SER A 2 -13.58 15.07 6.29
CA SER A 2 -12.35 15.17 7.07
C SER A 2 -11.50 13.91 6.84
N THR A 3 -10.44 14.05 6.05
CA THR A 3 -9.40 13.03 5.81
C THR A 3 -8.68 12.67 7.12
N THR A 4 -8.12 11.46 7.20
CA THR A 4 -7.33 11.03 8.36
C THR A 4 -6.03 11.82 8.41
N VAL A 5 -5.62 12.20 9.62
CA VAL A 5 -4.37 12.95 9.84
C VAL A 5 -3.36 12.01 10.49
N HIS A 6 -2.14 12.00 9.97
CA HIS A 6 -1.03 11.15 10.39
C HIS A 6 0.18 12.01 10.75
N PHE A 7 1.24 11.38 11.24
CA PHE A 7 2.47 12.05 11.61
C PHE A 7 3.58 11.73 10.62
N TYR A 8 4.41 12.71 10.33
CA TYR A 8 5.59 12.55 9.47
C TYR A 8 6.82 13.16 10.12
N LEU A 9 7.95 12.44 10.12
CA LEU A 9 9.23 12.97 10.54
C LEU A 9 10.38 12.44 9.71
N THR A 10 11.45 13.22 9.68
CA THR A 10 12.74 12.83 9.10
C THR A 10 13.74 12.53 10.22
N PHE A 11 14.66 11.60 9.99
CA PHE A 11 15.78 11.32 10.89
C PHE A 11 17.12 11.33 10.14
N ASN A 12 18.21 11.47 10.88
CA ASN A 12 19.55 11.41 10.30
C ASN A 12 20.08 9.97 10.41
N PRO A 13 20.27 9.24 9.31
CA PRO A 13 20.70 7.85 9.34
C PRO A 13 22.13 7.69 9.89
N HIS A 14 22.96 8.73 9.86
CA HIS A 14 24.36 8.71 10.31
C HIS A 14 24.54 8.75 11.83
N LEU A 15 23.44 8.76 12.60
CA LEU A 15 23.46 8.70 14.05
C LEU A 15 23.40 7.25 14.59
N ASN A 16 23.54 6.25 13.71
CA ASN A 16 23.60 4.83 14.03
C ASN A 16 24.89 4.46 14.82
N VAL A 17 24.78 3.51 15.75
CA VAL A 17 25.89 2.84 16.45
C VAL A 17 26.64 1.86 15.54
N LYS A 18 25.95 1.11 14.67
CA LYS A 18 26.55 0.23 13.65
C LYS A 18 26.96 1.04 12.41
N GLY A 19 28.21 0.94 12.01
CA GLY A 19 28.81 1.73 10.92
C GLY A 19 28.42 1.32 9.49
N ASP A 20 27.36 0.53 9.30
CA ASP A 20 26.83 0.21 7.97
C ASP A 20 25.91 1.34 7.50
N GLN A 21 26.14 1.85 6.29
CA GLN A 21 25.34 2.95 5.73
C GLN A 21 23.95 2.48 5.28
N ALA A 22 23.77 1.21 4.94
CA ALA A 22 22.49 0.66 4.50
C ALA A 22 21.57 0.33 5.69
N TYR A 23 22.14 -0.15 6.78
CA TYR A 23 21.42 -0.50 7.99
C TYR A 23 21.34 0.72 8.92
N THR A 24 20.15 1.31 9.06
CA THR A 24 19.94 2.59 9.77
C THR A 24 19.24 2.41 11.12
N GLN A 25 19.06 3.50 11.87
CA GLN A 25 18.32 3.50 13.14
C GLN A 25 16.90 2.90 13.03
N ALA A 26 16.25 3.05 11.88
CA ALA A 26 14.95 2.45 11.63
C ALA A 26 15.02 0.92 11.53
N HIS A 27 16.11 0.37 10.96
CA HIS A 27 16.33 -1.07 10.92
C HIS A 27 16.60 -1.63 12.32
N GLU A 28 17.42 -0.95 13.13
CA GLU A 28 17.62 -1.33 14.54
C GLU A 28 16.31 -1.32 15.33
N PHE A 29 15.46 -0.32 15.08
CA PHE A 29 14.17 -0.19 15.74
C PHE A 29 13.21 -1.31 15.31
N PHE A 30 13.20 -1.65 14.02
CA PHE A 30 12.44 -2.77 13.49
C PHE A 30 12.84 -4.08 14.19
N ASP A 31 14.14 -4.38 14.27
CA ASP A 31 14.64 -5.60 14.92
C ASP A 31 14.29 -5.64 16.41
N TYR A 32 14.39 -4.51 17.10
CA TYR A 32 14.03 -4.40 18.51
C TYR A 32 12.53 -4.64 18.73
N LEU A 33 11.67 -3.96 17.95
CA LEU A 33 10.22 -4.14 18.04
C LEU A 33 9.80 -5.56 17.66
N LEU A 34 10.43 -6.16 16.66
CA LEU A 34 10.21 -7.53 16.25
C LEU A 34 10.46 -8.51 17.40
N GLN A 35 11.53 -8.31 18.18
CA GLN A 35 11.80 -9.13 19.36
C GLN A 35 10.75 -8.92 20.47
N GLU A 36 10.38 -7.67 20.74
CA GLU A 36 9.34 -7.35 21.73
C GLU A 36 7.99 -8.00 21.38
N VAL A 37 7.56 -7.89 20.12
CA VAL A 37 6.29 -8.45 19.63
C VAL A 37 6.31 -9.98 19.56
N ARG A 38 7.46 -10.59 19.23
CA ARG A 38 7.63 -12.06 19.28
C ARG A 38 7.53 -12.60 20.71
N ASN A 39 8.04 -11.87 21.68
CA ASN A 39 8.02 -12.28 23.09
C ASN A 39 6.66 -12.00 23.75
N ASN A 40 5.98 -10.94 23.34
CA ASN A 40 4.67 -10.53 23.83
C ASN A 40 3.86 -9.93 22.68
N LYS A 41 2.67 -10.46 22.39
CA LYS A 41 1.82 -9.98 21.28
C LYS A 41 1.47 -8.49 21.41
N ASP A 42 1.30 -8.00 22.64
CA ASP A 42 1.09 -6.57 22.93
C ASP A 42 2.41 -5.80 23.09
N GLY A 43 3.48 -6.32 22.48
CA GLY A 43 4.81 -5.73 22.46
C GLY A 43 4.78 -4.36 21.81
N TYR A 44 5.59 -3.46 22.35
CA TYR A 44 5.70 -2.10 21.86
C TYR A 44 7.08 -1.54 22.11
N ALA A 45 7.46 -0.53 21.34
CA ALA A 45 8.68 0.23 21.53
C ALA A 45 8.43 1.72 21.27
N TYR A 46 9.29 2.57 21.83
CA TYR A 46 9.19 4.01 21.67
C TYR A 46 10.16 4.53 20.61
N TRP A 47 9.63 5.25 19.62
CA TRP A 47 10.43 6.05 18.70
C TRP A 47 10.44 7.51 19.17
N GLY A 48 11.62 8.12 19.29
CA GLY A 48 11.80 9.48 19.79
C GLY A 48 12.25 10.49 18.72
N LYS A 49 11.67 11.69 18.72
CA LYS A 49 12.22 12.83 17.94
C LYS A 49 13.26 13.56 18.76
N ILE A 50 14.53 13.50 18.36
CA ILE A 50 15.62 14.23 19.02
C ILE A 50 15.60 15.70 18.63
N ILE A 51 15.86 16.56 19.61
CA ILE A 51 16.19 17.98 19.45
C ILE A 51 17.55 18.31 20.08
N ASN A 52 18.09 19.48 19.76
CA ASN A 52 19.34 19.94 20.36
C ASN A 52 19.18 20.08 21.89
N LYS A 53 20.22 19.74 22.66
CA LYS A 53 20.23 19.79 24.13
C LYS A 53 19.83 21.17 24.68
N ASN A 54 20.17 22.24 23.97
CA ASN A 54 19.88 23.62 24.40
C ASN A 54 18.50 24.12 23.94
N ARG A 55 17.78 23.36 23.10
CA ARG A 55 16.46 23.75 22.59
C ARG A 55 15.38 23.29 23.56
N LYS A 56 14.48 24.20 23.94
CA LYS A 56 13.24 23.85 24.65
C LYS A 56 12.21 23.35 23.63
N SER A 57 11.55 22.24 23.96
CA SER A 57 10.40 21.76 23.20
C SER A 57 9.30 22.82 23.18
N ASN A 58 8.79 23.13 21.99
CA ASN A 58 7.58 23.94 21.79
C ASN A 58 6.49 23.11 21.10
N LEU A 59 6.53 21.79 21.31
CA LEU A 59 5.58 20.86 20.74
C LEU A 59 4.27 20.88 21.55
N GLN A 60 3.15 21.04 20.83
CA GLN A 60 1.80 20.99 21.39
C GLN A 60 1.34 19.53 21.42
N LEU A 61 1.66 18.82 22.51
CA LEU A 61 1.37 17.38 22.65
C LEU A 61 -0.13 17.08 22.51
N ASP A 62 -0.99 17.96 23.05
CA ASP A 62 -2.45 17.84 23.00
C ASP A 62 -2.99 17.68 21.57
N ASN A 63 -2.35 18.27 20.56
CA ASN A 63 -2.78 18.13 19.17
C ASN A 63 -2.52 16.71 18.63
N PHE A 64 -1.41 16.09 19.02
CA PHE A 64 -1.10 14.70 18.66
C PHE A 64 -2.10 13.74 19.30
N GLU A 65 -2.45 13.95 20.57
CA GLU A 65 -3.45 13.14 21.26
C GLU A 65 -4.84 13.27 20.62
N LYS A 66 -5.25 14.49 20.26
CA LYS A 66 -6.51 14.73 19.53
C LYS A 66 -6.57 13.98 18.21
N VAL A 67 -5.50 14.00 17.42
CA VAL A 67 -5.42 13.28 16.14
C VAL A 67 -5.57 11.76 16.34
N ILE A 68 -4.88 11.21 17.33
CA ILE A 68 -4.96 9.77 17.65
C ILE A 68 -6.40 9.38 18.03
N VAL A 69 -7.05 10.17 18.88
CA VAL A 69 -8.44 9.94 19.29
C VAL A 69 -9.39 10.07 18.09
N ALA A 70 -9.26 11.12 17.29
CA ALA A 70 -10.12 11.36 16.14
C ALA A 70 -10.02 10.26 15.07
N ASN A 71 -8.82 9.74 14.81
CA ASN A 71 -8.64 8.60 13.90
C ASN A 71 -9.27 7.32 14.48
N ARG A 72 -9.05 7.05 15.77
CA ARG A 72 -9.60 5.88 16.45
C ARG A 72 -11.14 5.87 16.46
N GLU A 73 -11.76 7.03 16.71
CA GLU A 73 -13.23 7.18 16.64
C GLU A 73 -13.80 6.89 15.24
N LYS A 74 -13.00 7.10 14.19
CA LYS A 74 -13.33 6.74 12.81
C LYS A 74 -12.99 5.28 12.45
N GLY A 75 -12.42 4.50 13.39
CA GLY A 75 -11.98 3.13 13.15
C GLY A 75 -10.67 3.02 12.36
N ASN A 76 -9.88 4.10 12.30
CA ASN A 76 -8.61 4.15 11.57
C ASN A 76 -7.42 4.16 12.54
N SER A 77 -6.33 3.52 12.13
CA SER A 77 -5.05 3.60 12.86
C SER A 77 -4.34 4.92 12.56
N THR A 78 -3.52 5.39 13.50
CA THR A 78 -2.69 6.59 13.30
C THR A 78 -1.31 6.17 12.87
N HIS A 79 -0.88 6.60 11.69
CA HIS A 79 0.44 6.29 11.14
C HIS A 79 1.49 7.32 11.58
N LEU A 80 2.71 6.83 11.76
CA LEU A 80 3.92 7.63 11.81
C LEU A 80 4.81 7.23 10.62
N TYR A 81 4.91 8.12 9.62
CA TYR A 81 5.84 7.99 8.51
C TYR A 81 7.22 8.51 8.92
N ILE A 82 8.25 7.69 8.72
CA ILE A 82 9.63 7.98 9.14
C ILE A 82 10.56 7.79 7.94
N THR A 83 11.33 8.81 7.59
CA THR A 83 12.26 8.72 6.44
C THR A 83 13.66 9.24 6.74
N ASP A 84 14.64 8.62 6.10
CA ASP A 84 16.01 9.10 5.92
C ASP A 84 16.26 9.59 4.48
N PHE A 85 15.19 9.74 3.68
CA PHE A 85 15.14 10.04 2.25
C PHE A 85 15.63 8.94 1.30
N ASN A 86 16.21 7.85 1.81
CA ASN A 86 16.49 6.64 1.05
C ASN A 86 15.45 5.55 1.29
N ASN A 87 14.84 5.56 2.47
CA ASN A 87 13.84 4.62 2.93
C ASN A 87 12.67 5.41 3.53
N ILE A 88 11.46 4.89 3.38
CA ILE A 88 10.29 5.37 4.12
C ILE A 88 9.64 4.21 4.85
N TRP A 89 9.46 4.40 6.15
CA TRP A 89 8.87 3.44 7.06
C TRP A 89 7.54 3.94 7.56
N VAL A 90 6.68 3.03 7.99
CA VAL A 90 5.42 3.35 8.65
C VAL A 90 5.30 2.60 9.96
N GLY A 91 4.91 3.32 11.02
CA GLY A 91 4.62 2.76 12.33
C GLY A 91 3.18 3.01 12.78
N LYS A 92 2.59 2.05 13.51
CA LYS A 92 1.29 2.20 14.15
C LYS A 92 1.44 2.90 15.49
N VAL A 93 0.90 4.11 15.62
CA VAL A 93 1.00 4.93 16.83
C VAL A 93 -0.16 4.63 17.77
N GLU A 94 0.17 4.17 18.98
CA GLU A 94 -0.83 3.94 20.04
C GLU A 94 -1.03 5.17 20.93
N SER A 95 0.07 5.87 21.26
CA SER A 95 0.07 7.06 22.12
C SER A 95 1.35 7.88 21.94
N VAL A 96 1.34 9.12 22.44
CA VAL A 96 2.49 10.02 22.44
C VAL A 96 2.82 10.48 23.86
N HIS A 97 4.10 10.71 24.15
CA HIS A 97 4.57 11.06 25.49
C HIS A 97 5.67 12.13 25.43
N ARG A 98 5.72 13.03 26.42
CA ARG A 98 6.87 13.94 26.62
C ARG A 98 8.06 13.22 27.23
N SER A 99 7.81 12.25 28.09
CA SER A 99 8.81 11.46 28.80
C SER A 99 8.34 10.02 28.90
N ILE A 100 9.25 9.07 28.69
CA ILE A 100 9.02 7.66 28.99
C ILE A 100 9.50 7.37 30.41
N GLY A 101 8.85 6.41 31.07
CA GLY A 101 9.19 6.00 32.44
C GLY A 101 10.54 5.27 32.52
N SER A 102 10.78 4.58 33.64
CA SER A 102 12.01 3.80 33.85
C SER A 102 12.11 2.55 32.97
N ASP A 103 10.98 2.10 32.40
CA ASP A 103 10.94 0.99 31.44
C ASP A 103 11.34 1.53 30.05
N PHE A 104 12.65 1.59 29.80
CA PHE A 104 13.26 2.08 28.55
C PHE A 104 13.03 1.07 27.42
N LYS A 105 11.80 0.95 26.94
CA LYS A 105 11.45 0.16 25.75
C LYS A 105 11.79 0.92 24.47
N THR A 106 13.07 1.19 24.28
CA THR A 106 13.60 2.00 23.18
C THR A 106 15.02 1.59 22.87
N LEU A 107 15.53 2.02 21.72
CA LEU A 107 16.93 1.83 21.36
C LEU A 107 17.88 2.55 22.32
N GLU A 108 19.02 1.94 22.63
CA GLU A 108 20.04 2.49 23.52
C GLU A 108 20.62 3.82 23.05
N PHE A 109 20.58 4.10 21.73
CA PHE A 109 21.14 5.34 21.16
C PHE A 109 20.49 6.61 21.72
N TYR A 110 19.26 6.51 22.23
CA TYR A 110 18.55 7.63 22.84
C TYR A 110 19.08 8.01 24.22
N LYS A 111 19.95 7.20 24.83
CA LYS A 111 20.58 7.51 26.12
C LYS A 111 21.29 8.87 26.05
N ASP A 112 21.03 9.71 27.04
CA ASP A 112 21.56 11.07 27.17
C ASP A 112 21.21 12.04 26.02
N LYS A 113 20.22 11.70 25.19
CA LYS A 113 19.66 12.58 24.14
C LYS A 113 18.49 13.39 24.68
N ASN A 114 18.34 14.61 24.17
CA ASN A 114 17.16 15.44 24.44
C ASN A 114 16.06 15.07 23.43
N VAL A 115 15.06 14.33 23.88
CA VAL A 115 13.94 13.88 23.04
C VAL A 115 12.73 14.80 23.26
N GLU A 116 12.21 15.37 22.18
CA GLU A 116 11.10 16.33 22.20
C GLU A 116 9.74 15.64 22.41
N VAL A 117 9.57 14.47 21.79
CA VAL A 117 8.37 13.65 21.86
C VAL A 117 8.73 12.19 21.60
N TRP A 118 8.02 11.31 22.28
CA TRP A 118 8.07 9.86 22.14
C TRP A 118 6.77 9.35 21.55
N PHE A 119 6.87 8.48 20.55
CA PHE A 119 5.75 7.78 19.93
C PHE A 119 5.79 6.32 20.38
N LYS A 120 4.73 5.85 21.04
CA LYS A 120 4.56 4.44 21.37
C LYS A 120 4.11 3.70 20.11
N LEU A 121 4.95 2.84 19.56
CA LEU A 121 4.68 2.07 18.35
C LEU A 121 4.43 0.60 18.68
N THR A 122 3.34 0.05 18.16
CA THR A 122 2.95 -1.36 18.32
C THR A 122 3.17 -2.19 17.05
N ASP A 123 3.48 -1.53 15.94
CA ASP A 123 3.81 -2.17 14.67
C ASP A 123 4.70 -1.23 13.84
N PHE A 124 5.52 -1.78 12.97
CA PHE A 124 6.48 -1.04 12.16
C PHE A 124 6.95 -1.84 10.95
N THR A 125 6.96 -1.24 9.76
CA THR A 125 7.47 -1.89 8.55
C THR A 125 8.01 -0.88 7.54
N LEU A 126 8.83 -1.37 6.61
CA LEU A 126 9.39 -0.61 5.50
C LEU A 126 8.39 -0.54 4.34
N LEU A 127 8.07 0.67 3.88
CA LEU A 127 7.19 0.90 2.73
C LEU A 127 7.96 0.86 1.42
N GLU A 128 9.01 1.68 1.32
CA GLU A 128 9.87 1.75 0.13
C GLU A 128 11.33 1.80 0.54
N CYS A 129 12.17 1.19 -0.29
CA CYS A 129 13.61 1.36 -0.29
C CYS A 129 14.04 2.06 -1.59
N PHE A 130 15.22 2.67 -1.55
CA PHE A 130 15.80 3.55 -2.58
C PHE A 130 15.16 4.94 -2.67
N ALA A 131 15.99 5.93 -2.99
CA ALA A 131 15.63 7.34 -2.99
C ALA A 131 14.47 7.68 -3.95
N GLU A 132 14.44 7.05 -5.13
CA GLU A 132 13.41 7.31 -6.14
C GLU A 132 12.03 6.83 -5.68
N ASN A 133 11.92 5.58 -5.24
CA ASN A 133 10.66 5.03 -4.73
C ASN A 133 10.22 5.76 -3.45
N THR A 134 11.17 6.08 -2.56
CA THR A 134 10.90 6.88 -1.37
C THR A 134 10.34 8.25 -1.71
N ALA A 135 10.90 8.93 -2.73
CA ALA A 135 10.39 10.22 -3.19
C ALA A 135 8.97 10.09 -3.76
N ASN A 136 8.71 9.05 -4.55
CA ASN A 136 7.37 8.78 -5.09
C ASN A 136 6.33 8.55 -3.98
N LYS A 137 6.67 7.75 -2.95
CA LYS A 137 5.78 7.53 -1.82
C LYS A 137 5.59 8.77 -0.95
N LEU A 138 6.62 9.61 -0.81
CA LEU A 138 6.50 10.90 -0.12
C LEU A 138 5.55 11.86 -0.85
N ALA A 139 5.50 11.83 -2.18
CA ALA A 139 4.60 12.69 -2.96
C ALA A 139 3.11 12.37 -2.72
N GLU A 140 2.79 11.20 -2.18
CA GLU A 140 1.43 10.84 -1.77
C GLU A 140 1.01 11.52 -0.45
N LEU A 141 1.97 12.07 0.31
CA LEU A 141 1.69 12.79 1.54
C LEU A 141 1.51 14.28 1.26
N TYR A 142 0.52 14.89 1.91
CA TYR A 142 0.21 16.31 1.77
C TYR A 142 -0.14 16.95 3.11
N ILE A 143 -0.20 18.28 3.16
CA ILE A 143 -0.58 19.06 4.34
C ILE A 143 -1.73 19.98 3.95
N ASP A 144 -2.94 19.67 4.43
CA ASP A 144 -4.09 20.57 4.38
C ASP A 144 -4.97 20.33 5.61
N ASN A 145 -4.49 20.71 6.79
CA ASN A 145 -5.14 20.42 8.06
C ASN A 145 -5.03 21.60 9.04
N GLU A 146 -5.89 21.57 10.07
CA GLU A 146 -5.98 22.62 11.09
C GLU A 146 -4.77 22.70 12.04
N TYR A 147 -3.87 21.72 12.01
CA TYR A 147 -2.73 21.64 12.93
C TYR A 147 -1.47 22.32 12.38
N MET A 148 -1.47 22.72 11.11
CA MET A 148 -0.33 23.30 10.41
C MET A 148 -0.74 24.60 9.71
N ASP A 149 0.09 25.63 9.81
CA ASP A 149 -0.16 26.92 9.15
C ASP A 149 0.08 26.89 7.63
N LEU A 150 0.85 25.89 7.16
CA LEU A 150 1.22 25.74 5.75
C LEU A 150 0.29 24.73 5.08
N GLN A 151 -0.14 25.04 3.86
CA GLN A 151 -0.75 24.09 2.93
C GLN A 151 0.30 23.65 1.91
N ILE A 152 0.44 22.34 1.71
CA ILE A 152 1.41 21.74 0.81
C ILE A 152 0.73 20.57 0.09
N ASP A 153 0.65 20.65 -1.24
CA ASP A 153 -0.06 19.65 -2.05
C ASP A 153 0.66 18.29 -2.09
N GLU A 154 2.00 18.29 -2.07
CA GLU A 154 2.81 17.07 -2.12
C GLU A 154 4.13 17.26 -1.34
N LEU A 155 4.54 16.25 -0.59
CA LEU A 155 5.82 16.24 0.10
C LEU A 155 6.92 15.67 -0.80
N SER A 156 8.13 16.21 -0.64
CA SER A 156 9.34 15.74 -1.33
C SER A 156 10.53 15.81 -0.37
N PRO A 157 11.65 15.15 -0.70
CA PRO A 157 12.91 15.33 0.03
C PRO A 157 13.40 16.78 0.10
N PHE A 158 12.92 17.64 -0.82
CA PHE A 158 13.30 19.03 -0.92
C PHE A 158 12.29 19.99 -0.28
N THR A 159 11.22 19.48 0.32
CA THR A 159 10.19 20.34 0.92
C THR A 159 10.75 21.03 2.17
N THR A 160 10.98 22.33 2.06
CA THR A 160 11.52 23.17 3.15
C THR A 160 10.43 23.87 3.95
N GLY A 161 10.78 24.40 5.13
CA GLY A 161 9.85 25.21 5.95
C GLY A 161 8.92 24.40 6.84
N ILE A 162 8.92 23.06 6.71
CA ILE A 162 8.15 22.17 7.58
C ILE A 162 8.88 21.98 8.92
N LYS A 163 8.13 22.14 10.01
CA LYS A 163 8.58 21.71 11.34
C LYS A 163 8.18 20.26 11.56
N TYR A 164 9.16 19.40 11.86
CA TYR A 164 8.91 18.00 12.23
C TYR A 164 8.77 17.81 13.75
N PRO A 165 7.93 16.87 14.21
CA PRO A 165 7.01 16.05 13.42
C PRO A 165 5.87 16.89 12.84
N ALA A 166 5.50 16.61 11.58
CA ALA A 166 4.45 17.30 10.85
C ALA A 166 3.15 16.51 10.89
N PHE A 167 2.01 17.20 10.82
CA PHE A 167 0.70 16.60 10.61
C PHE A 167 0.43 16.53 9.11
N VAL A 168 0.23 15.34 8.60
CA VAL A 168 0.08 15.07 7.16
C VAL A 168 -1.17 14.25 6.89
N GLN A 169 -1.63 14.26 5.65
CA GLN A 169 -2.66 13.37 5.15
C GLN A 169 -2.08 12.54 4.00
N ASP A 170 -2.67 11.38 3.73
CA ASP A 170 -2.21 10.41 2.71
C ASP A 170 -3.23 10.35 1.57
N LEU A 171 -2.82 10.69 0.34
CA LEU A 171 -3.65 10.62 -0.86
C LEU A 171 -4.04 9.18 -1.22
N ALA A 172 -3.19 8.20 -0.91
CA ALA A 172 -3.49 6.80 -1.18
C ALA A 172 -4.54 6.25 -0.21
N GLU A 173 -4.65 6.85 0.99
CA GLU A 173 -5.49 6.39 2.10
C GLU A 173 -5.31 4.89 2.38
N GLU A 174 -4.07 4.42 2.32
CA GLU A 174 -3.74 3.00 2.46
C GLU A 174 -3.89 2.53 3.91
N MET A 175 -4.65 1.45 4.11
CA MET A 175 -4.90 0.88 5.44
C MET A 175 -3.85 -0.18 5.76
N PHE A 176 -2.72 0.24 6.33
CA PHE A 176 -1.62 -0.68 6.70
C PHE A 176 -1.98 -1.57 7.89
N PHE A 177 -2.68 -1.00 8.89
CA PHE A 177 -2.96 -1.68 10.15
C PHE A 177 -4.47 -1.75 10.42
N ASP A 178 -4.97 -2.95 10.72
CA ASP A 178 -6.36 -3.18 11.13
C ASP A 178 -6.48 -3.24 12.66
N GLU A 179 -7.27 -2.35 13.26
CA GLU A 179 -7.55 -2.35 14.71
C GLU A 179 -8.36 -3.58 15.16
N ASN A 180 -9.04 -4.27 14.24
CA ASN A 180 -9.91 -5.41 14.53
C ASN A 180 -9.28 -6.77 14.16
N ASP A 181 -7.96 -6.83 13.91
CA ASP A 181 -7.28 -8.07 13.57
C ASP A 181 -6.52 -8.69 14.75
N ASP A 182 -7.24 -9.47 15.56
CA ASP A 182 -6.73 -10.18 16.75
C ASP A 182 -5.86 -11.42 16.44
N LYS A 183 -5.51 -11.66 15.18
CA LYS A 183 -4.71 -12.84 14.80
C LYS A 183 -3.22 -12.57 14.99
N GLU A 184 -2.50 -13.60 15.45
CA GLU A 184 -1.05 -13.62 15.72
C GLU A 184 -0.12 -13.20 14.57
N TYR A 185 -0.65 -13.02 13.35
CA TYR A 185 0.06 -12.60 12.14
C TYR A 185 -0.44 -11.26 11.56
N SER A 186 -1.17 -10.46 12.35
CA SER A 186 -1.69 -9.16 11.93
C SER A 186 -0.59 -8.09 11.92
N HIS A 187 0.34 -8.13 12.88
CA HIS A 187 1.45 -7.18 12.94
C HIS A 187 2.36 -7.33 11.70
N LEU A 188 2.51 -6.24 10.95
CA LEU A 188 3.37 -6.18 9.78
C LEU A 188 4.85 -6.41 10.13
N VAL A 189 5.27 -6.08 11.35
CA VAL A 189 6.63 -6.36 11.85
C VAL A 189 6.94 -7.85 11.87
N LEU A 190 5.92 -8.72 12.07
CA LEU A 190 6.09 -10.18 12.05
C LEU A 190 6.09 -10.76 10.63
N ARG A 191 5.68 -9.98 9.63
CA ARG A 191 5.62 -10.43 8.24
C ARG A 191 6.98 -10.24 7.57
N PRO A 192 7.43 -11.19 6.74
CA PRO A 192 8.62 -10.99 5.93
C PRO A 192 8.45 -9.75 5.06
N ASN A 193 9.46 -8.87 5.08
CA ASN A 193 9.53 -7.72 4.20
C ASN A 193 10.87 -7.81 3.44
N PRO A 194 10.85 -8.20 2.16
CA PRO A 194 12.08 -8.50 1.45
C PRO A 194 12.99 -7.27 1.25
N ALA A 195 12.42 -6.07 1.29
CA ALA A 195 13.19 -4.83 1.21
C ALA A 195 14.03 -4.56 2.47
N ILE A 196 13.72 -5.19 3.61
CA ILE A 196 14.50 -5.08 4.85
C ILE A 196 15.68 -6.06 4.84
N ASP A 197 15.45 -7.29 4.37
CA ASP A 197 16.37 -8.41 4.59
C ASP A 197 17.28 -8.74 3.39
N ASN A 198 16.93 -8.31 2.17
CA ASN A 198 17.48 -8.94 0.96
C ASN A 198 18.13 -8.00 -0.07
N THR A 199 19.41 -8.25 -0.36
CA THR A 199 20.17 -7.59 -1.43
C THR A 199 19.64 -7.87 -2.86
N ALA A 200 18.88 -8.94 -3.05
CA ALA A 200 18.30 -9.32 -4.34
C ALA A 200 17.12 -8.43 -4.76
N ILE A 201 16.55 -7.63 -3.84
CA ILE A 201 15.36 -6.82 -4.10
C ILE A 201 15.52 -5.88 -5.29
N ALA A 202 16.68 -5.25 -5.45
CA ALA A 202 16.97 -4.37 -6.58
C ALA A 202 16.89 -5.11 -7.94
N THR A 203 17.32 -6.38 -7.97
CA THR A 203 17.27 -7.21 -9.17
C THR A 203 15.82 -7.62 -9.49
N VAL A 204 15.04 -7.94 -8.46
CA VAL A 204 13.62 -8.27 -8.60
C VAL A 204 12.82 -7.07 -9.10
N LEU A 205 12.97 -5.90 -8.46
CA LEU A 205 12.28 -4.68 -8.87
C LEU A 205 12.60 -4.31 -10.32
N LYS A 206 13.89 -4.35 -10.71
CA LYS A 206 14.28 -4.12 -12.10
C LYS A 206 13.61 -5.08 -13.07
N SER A 207 13.48 -6.35 -12.70
CA SER A 207 12.84 -7.37 -13.54
C SER A 207 11.32 -7.15 -13.63
N LEU A 208 10.68 -6.84 -12.51
CA LEU A 208 9.25 -6.51 -12.47
C LEU A 208 8.95 -5.28 -13.32
N HIS A 209 9.76 -4.22 -13.22
CA HIS A 209 9.59 -3.00 -14.02
C HIS A 209 9.79 -3.21 -15.51
N ALA A 210 10.79 -4.02 -15.88
CA ALA A 210 11.09 -4.28 -17.28
C ALA A 210 10.04 -5.16 -17.97
N PHE A 211 9.43 -6.12 -17.25
CA PHE A 211 8.68 -7.20 -17.89
C PHE A 211 7.21 -7.33 -17.47
N CYS A 212 6.84 -6.84 -16.28
CA CYS A 212 5.49 -7.07 -15.72
C CYS A 212 4.73 -5.76 -15.50
N PHE A 213 5.34 -4.79 -14.82
CA PHE A 213 4.69 -3.57 -14.34
C PHE A 213 5.57 -2.35 -14.58
N PRO A 214 5.31 -1.54 -15.62
CA PRO A 214 5.92 -0.22 -15.73
C PRO A 214 5.79 0.55 -14.41
N GLU A 215 6.78 1.38 -14.06
CA GLU A 215 6.88 2.01 -12.73
C GLU A 215 5.58 2.71 -12.29
N ASN A 216 4.93 3.43 -13.20
CA ASN A 216 3.66 4.10 -12.92
C ASN A 216 2.47 3.16 -12.68
N VAL A 217 2.50 1.95 -13.23
CA VAL A 217 1.52 0.89 -12.92
C VAL A 217 1.86 0.26 -11.58
N TYR A 218 3.15 0.00 -11.33
CA TYR A 218 3.62 -0.62 -10.10
C TYR A 218 3.34 0.28 -8.88
N ALA A 219 3.48 1.61 -9.02
CA ALA A 219 3.11 2.58 -7.98
C ALA A 219 1.63 2.53 -7.59
N LYS A 220 0.73 2.05 -8.48
CA LYS A 220 -0.70 1.87 -8.16
C LYS A 220 -1.01 0.53 -7.48
N ILE A 221 -0.02 -0.34 -7.27
CA ILE A 221 -0.19 -1.62 -6.57
C ILE A 221 -0.09 -1.35 -5.05
N PRO A 222 -1.10 -1.77 -4.24
CA PRO A 222 -1.02 -1.66 -2.78
C PRO A 222 0.24 -2.31 -2.22
N HIS A 223 0.84 -1.73 -1.18
CA HIS A 223 2.09 -2.19 -0.56
C HIS A 223 2.04 -3.66 -0.17
N ALA A 224 0.94 -4.10 0.45
CA ALA A 224 0.76 -5.49 0.84
C ALA A 224 0.80 -6.46 -0.37
N ALA A 225 0.31 -6.05 -1.54
CA ALA A 225 0.39 -6.86 -2.75
C ALA A 225 1.81 -6.85 -3.35
N ARG A 226 2.51 -5.71 -3.29
CA ARG A 226 3.91 -5.58 -3.71
C ARG A 226 4.83 -6.51 -2.93
N ASN A 227 4.70 -6.51 -1.60
CA ASN A 227 5.44 -7.43 -0.73
C ASN A 227 5.21 -8.91 -1.08
N GLU A 228 3.97 -9.32 -1.37
CA GLU A 228 3.67 -10.70 -1.77
C GLU A 228 4.34 -11.08 -3.11
N ILE A 229 4.33 -10.17 -4.09
CA ILE A 229 4.97 -10.38 -5.39
C ILE A 229 6.48 -10.46 -5.22
N GLU A 230 7.09 -9.50 -4.54
CA GLU A 230 8.54 -9.44 -4.34
C GLU A 230 9.06 -10.63 -3.55
N SER A 231 8.36 -11.03 -2.49
CA SER A 231 8.71 -12.21 -1.70
C SER A 231 8.71 -13.47 -2.58
N ALA A 232 7.68 -13.62 -3.42
CA ALA A 232 7.57 -14.77 -4.33
C ALA A 232 8.66 -14.78 -5.42
N GLU A 233 9.03 -13.61 -5.96
CA GLU A 233 10.10 -13.48 -6.96
C GLU A 233 11.49 -13.71 -6.34
N ILE A 234 11.73 -13.25 -5.11
CA ILE A 234 12.95 -13.55 -4.36
C ILE A 234 13.03 -15.04 -4.07
N ASP A 235 11.95 -15.65 -3.57
CA ASP A 235 11.89 -17.09 -3.31
C ASP A 235 12.20 -17.89 -4.58
N MET A 236 11.74 -17.42 -5.74
CA MET A 236 12.06 -18.01 -7.04
C MET A 236 13.53 -17.88 -7.42
N LEU A 237 14.14 -16.71 -7.22
CA LEU A 237 15.54 -16.45 -7.56
C LEU A 237 16.50 -17.25 -6.67
N GLU A 238 16.25 -17.28 -5.36
CA GLU A 238 17.17 -17.87 -4.39
C GLU A 238 17.01 -19.38 -4.25
N TYR A 239 15.76 -19.86 -4.18
CA TYR A 239 15.47 -21.25 -3.84
C TYR A 239 15.08 -22.11 -5.05
N ARG A 240 15.34 -21.68 -6.29
CA ARG A 240 15.12 -22.47 -7.52
C ARG A 240 13.83 -23.33 -7.47
N HIS A 241 12.69 -22.74 -7.12
CA HIS A 241 11.38 -23.41 -7.13
C HIS A 241 11.09 -24.50 -6.07
N HIS A 242 11.86 -24.59 -4.98
CA HIS A 242 11.63 -25.62 -3.95
C HIS A 242 10.33 -25.42 -3.12
N ASN A 243 9.62 -24.28 -3.28
CA ASN A 243 8.38 -23.98 -2.59
C ASN A 243 7.30 -23.38 -3.51
N ASN A 244 7.02 -24.08 -4.62
CA ASN A 244 6.08 -23.63 -5.64
C ASN A 244 4.66 -23.36 -5.16
N SER A 245 4.19 -24.13 -4.17
CA SER A 245 2.89 -23.93 -3.54
C SER A 245 2.78 -22.58 -2.82
N LYS A 246 3.80 -22.19 -2.03
CA LYS A 246 3.85 -20.88 -1.38
C LYS A 246 3.95 -19.75 -2.41
N ILE A 247 4.83 -19.89 -3.40
CA ILE A 247 5.04 -18.91 -4.48
C ILE A 247 3.72 -18.65 -5.24
N ALA A 248 3.03 -19.72 -5.68
CA ALA A 248 1.76 -19.61 -6.37
C ALA A 248 0.68 -18.96 -5.48
N PHE A 249 0.64 -19.33 -4.19
CA PHE A 249 -0.30 -18.73 -3.24
C PHE A 249 -0.07 -17.23 -3.09
N SER A 250 1.18 -16.77 -2.98
CA SER A 250 1.53 -15.35 -2.88
C SER A 250 1.07 -14.55 -4.11
N TYR A 251 1.23 -15.05 -5.34
CA TYR A 251 0.69 -14.36 -6.51
C TYR A 251 -0.85 -14.25 -6.50
N ILE A 252 -1.55 -15.33 -6.14
CA ILE A 252 -3.01 -15.30 -6.03
C ILE A 252 -3.45 -14.36 -4.89
N LYS A 253 -2.67 -14.29 -3.81
CA LYS A 253 -2.91 -13.37 -2.70
C LYS A 253 -2.70 -11.92 -3.11
N ALA A 254 -1.66 -11.62 -3.88
CA ALA A 254 -1.43 -10.28 -4.43
C ALA A 254 -2.60 -9.82 -5.31
N LEU A 255 -3.10 -10.67 -6.21
CA LEU A 255 -4.29 -10.35 -7.00
C LEU A 255 -5.52 -10.08 -6.12
N GLU A 256 -5.73 -10.89 -5.07
CA GLU A 256 -6.82 -10.65 -4.11
C GLU A 256 -6.69 -9.28 -3.43
N ILE A 257 -5.50 -8.92 -2.95
CA ILE A 257 -5.26 -7.64 -2.28
C ILE A 257 -5.55 -6.48 -3.24
N VAL A 258 -5.04 -6.54 -4.48
CA VAL A 258 -5.31 -5.52 -5.50
C VAL A 258 -6.80 -5.35 -5.75
N LEU A 259 -7.55 -6.45 -5.91
CA LEU A 259 -8.99 -6.37 -6.15
C LEU A 259 -9.77 -5.84 -4.94
N ASN A 260 -9.33 -6.15 -3.72
CA ASN A 260 -9.92 -5.58 -2.50
C ASN A 260 -9.73 -4.07 -2.45
N ASP A 261 -8.54 -3.57 -2.80
CA ASP A 261 -8.28 -2.14 -2.85
C ASP A 261 -9.19 -1.44 -3.89
N LEU A 262 -9.19 -1.95 -5.12
CA LEU A 262 -9.95 -1.35 -6.22
C LEU A 262 -11.48 -1.37 -5.97
N VAL A 263 -12.00 -2.37 -5.25
CA VAL A 263 -13.43 -2.49 -4.96
C VAL A 263 -13.81 -1.90 -3.61
N ILE A 264 -13.29 -2.48 -2.52
CA ILE A 264 -13.76 -2.24 -1.16
C ILE A 264 -13.18 -0.93 -0.63
N HIS A 265 -11.89 -0.68 -0.83
CA HIS A 265 -11.32 0.59 -0.38
C HIS A 265 -11.89 1.75 -1.19
N SER A 266 -12.08 1.61 -2.50
CA SER A 266 -12.80 2.63 -3.30
C SER A 266 -14.19 2.96 -2.75
N ILE A 267 -14.95 1.96 -2.26
CA ILE A 267 -16.24 2.19 -1.60
C ILE A 267 -16.08 2.96 -0.28
N LYS A 268 -15.08 2.61 0.53
CA LYS A 268 -14.77 3.29 1.80
C LYS A 268 -14.33 4.73 1.57
N ARG A 269 -13.36 4.96 0.69
CA ARG A 269 -12.82 6.29 0.30
C ARG A 269 -13.90 7.22 -0.22
N ALA A 270 -14.86 6.68 -0.97
CA ALA A 270 -16.02 7.45 -1.45
C ALA A 270 -17.10 7.72 -0.38
N GLY A 271 -16.90 7.30 0.88
CA GLY A 271 -17.83 7.53 1.98
C GLY A 271 -19.07 6.64 1.98
N PHE A 272 -19.05 5.52 1.24
CA PHE A 272 -20.18 4.60 1.14
C PHE A 272 -19.99 3.29 1.91
N GLY A 273 -18.94 3.17 2.73
CA GLY A 273 -18.65 1.98 3.53
C GLY A 273 -19.79 1.57 4.49
N ASP A 274 -20.56 2.52 4.99
CA ASP A 274 -21.72 2.27 5.87
C ASP A 274 -22.97 1.76 5.12
N GLN A 275 -22.95 1.79 3.80
CA GLN A 275 -24.07 1.37 2.95
C GLN A 275 -24.00 -0.10 2.53
N PHE A 276 -22.92 -0.78 2.92
CA PHE A 276 -22.70 -2.19 2.64
C PHE A 276 -22.36 -2.91 3.93
N PHE A 277 -22.69 -4.20 3.96
CA PHE A 277 -22.64 -4.99 5.18
C PHE A 277 -21.81 -6.25 4.98
N VAL A 278 -21.20 -6.73 6.06
CA VAL A 278 -20.40 -7.95 6.08
C VAL A 278 -20.78 -8.82 7.26
N ASN A 279 -20.77 -10.13 7.05
CA ASN A 279 -20.83 -11.10 8.13
C ASN A 279 -19.38 -11.49 8.54
N PRO A 280 -18.86 -10.98 9.68
CA PRO A 280 -17.48 -11.24 10.11
C PRO A 280 -17.29 -12.67 10.63
N HIS A 281 -18.37 -13.39 10.96
CA HIS A 281 -18.33 -14.74 11.52
C HIS A 281 -18.29 -15.85 10.46
N THR A 282 -18.44 -15.50 9.18
CA THR A 282 -18.31 -16.45 8.06
C THR A 282 -16.89 -16.45 7.52
N MET A 283 -16.31 -17.64 7.29
CA MET A 283 -15.05 -17.79 6.57
C MET A 283 -15.27 -18.57 5.26
N PRO A 284 -14.99 -17.96 4.08
CA PRO A 284 -14.60 -16.57 3.86
C PRO A 284 -15.73 -15.56 4.19
N PRO A 285 -15.39 -14.29 4.50
CA PRO A 285 -16.38 -13.26 4.83
C PRO A 285 -17.28 -12.96 3.64
N LYS A 286 -18.58 -12.76 3.90
CA LYS A 286 -19.59 -12.48 2.87
C LYS A 286 -20.06 -11.02 2.90
N LEU A 287 -20.15 -10.43 1.71
CA LEU A 287 -20.61 -9.07 1.45
C LEU A 287 -22.10 -9.04 1.09
N PHE A 288 -22.80 -8.03 1.62
CA PHE A 288 -24.23 -7.82 1.45
C PHE A 288 -24.52 -6.36 1.09
N MET A 289 -25.55 -6.15 0.26
CA MET A 289 -26.02 -4.81 -0.12
C MET A 289 -26.98 -4.21 0.93
N ASP A 290 -27.62 -5.06 1.73
CA ASP A 290 -28.63 -4.67 2.71
C ASP A 290 -28.36 -5.37 4.04
N ARG A 291 -28.82 -4.76 5.14
CA ARG A 291 -28.71 -5.36 6.47
C ARG A 291 -29.75 -6.47 6.62
N THR A 292 -29.35 -7.71 6.31
CA THR A 292 -30.25 -8.87 6.39
C THR A 292 -30.31 -9.53 7.77
N SER A 293 -29.35 -9.26 8.66
CA SER A 293 -29.36 -9.74 10.05
C SER A 293 -28.74 -8.73 11.01
N ALA A 294 -29.03 -8.89 12.31
CA ALA A 294 -28.50 -8.03 13.37
C ALA A 294 -26.97 -8.13 13.47
N ASP A 295 -26.42 -9.33 13.21
CA ASP A 295 -25.00 -9.68 13.34
C ASP A 295 -24.11 -9.12 12.23
N LEU A 296 -24.69 -8.44 11.23
CA LEU A 296 -23.90 -7.79 10.20
C LEU A 296 -23.34 -6.46 10.71
N ILE A 297 -22.06 -6.25 10.45
CA ILE A 297 -21.39 -4.97 10.63
C ILE A 297 -21.25 -4.26 9.28
N THR A 298 -21.00 -2.96 9.30
CA THR A 298 -20.76 -2.20 8.08
C THR A 298 -19.39 -2.52 7.49
N VAL A 299 -19.25 -2.36 6.17
CA VAL A 299 -17.95 -2.54 5.50
C VAL A 299 -16.92 -1.53 6.01
N SER A 300 -17.35 -0.32 6.40
CA SER A 300 -16.47 0.68 7.06
C SER A 300 -15.75 0.14 8.30
N GLN A 301 -16.38 -0.79 9.05
CA GLN A 301 -15.84 -1.37 10.28
C GLN A 301 -14.99 -2.63 10.06
N PHE A 302 -14.86 -3.11 8.81
CA PHE A 302 -14.19 -4.36 8.51
C PHE A 302 -13.04 -4.17 7.52
N ASN A 303 -11.80 -4.42 7.95
CA ASN A 303 -10.61 -4.16 7.11
C ASN A 303 -9.92 -5.42 6.56
N LYS A 304 -10.52 -6.61 6.75
CA LYS A 304 -9.97 -7.86 6.19
C LYS A 304 -10.33 -8.00 4.71
N ASN A 305 -9.44 -8.69 3.98
CA ASN A 305 -9.64 -8.97 2.57
C ASN A 305 -10.75 -10.00 2.33
N TYR A 306 -11.54 -9.76 1.30
CA TYR A 306 -12.54 -10.67 0.76
C TYR A 306 -11.93 -11.55 -0.33
N SER A 307 -12.49 -12.73 -0.53
CA SER A 307 -12.03 -13.62 -1.60
C SER A 307 -12.32 -13.05 -2.98
N ILE A 308 -11.47 -13.36 -3.96
CA ILE A 308 -11.65 -12.94 -5.36
C ILE A 308 -13.06 -13.31 -5.87
N GLY A 309 -13.52 -14.54 -5.59
CA GLY A 309 -14.86 -14.98 -5.97
C GLY A 309 -15.97 -14.17 -5.32
N GLN A 310 -15.81 -13.79 -4.04
CA GLN A 310 -16.78 -12.94 -3.35
C GLN A 310 -16.83 -11.52 -3.92
N LEU A 311 -15.69 -10.96 -4.31
CA LEU A 311 -15.61 -9.64 -4.95
C LEU A 311 -16.28 -9.64 -6.33
N ILE A 312 -16.01 -10.64 -7.16
CA ILE A 312 -16.66 -10.80 -8.48
C ILE A 312 -18.18 -10.92 -8.31
N TYR A 313 -18.63 -11.78 -7.39
CA TYR A 313 -20.05 -11.93 -7.08
C TYR A 313 -20.68 -10.61 -6.63
N PHE A 314 -20.03 -9.89 -5.71
CA PHE A 314 -20.52 -8.64 -5.15
C PHE A 314 -20.62 -7.53 -6.22
N VAL A 315 -19.59 -7.35 -7.03
CA VAL A 315 -19.57 -6.38 -8.14
C VAL A 315 -20.68 -6.68 -9.15
N ARG A 316 -20.82 -7.95 -9.55
CA ARG A 316 -21.88 -8.38 -10.47
C ARG A 316 -23.26 -8.07 -9.89
N LYS A 317 -23.51 -8.46 -8.63
CA LYS A 317 -24.80 -8.25 -7.96
C LYS A 317 -25.14 -6.76 -7.86
N CYS A 318 -24.19 -5.91 -7.44
CA CYS A 318 -24.40 -4.47 -7.34
C CYS A 318 -24.72 -3.83 -8.70
N ASN A 319 -24.03 -4.28 -9.75
CA ASN A 319 -24.25 -3.78 -11.11
C ASN A 319 -25.62 -4.19 -11.66
N GLU A 320 -26.01 -5.46 -11.52
CA GLU A 320 -27.30 -6.01 -11.94
C GLU A 320 -28.48 -5.33 -11.23
N HIS A 321 -28.37 -5.13 -9.92
CA HIS A 321 -29.40 -4.48 -9.10
C HIS A 321 -29.36 -2.95 -9.19
N LYS A 322 -28.44 -2.38 -9.97
CA LYS A 322 -28.32 -0.93 -10.18
C LYS A 322 -28.16 -0.17 -8.85
N ASN A 323 -27.43 -0.74 -7.88
CA ASN A 323 -27.27 -0.16 -6.55
C ASN A 323 -26.75 1.29 -6.65
N PHE A 324 -27.44 2.23 -5.98
CA PHE A 324 -27.16 3.66 -6.11
C PHE A 324 -25.77 4.04 -5.59
N CYS A 325 -25.40 3.58 -4.39
CA CYS A 325 -24.11 3.86 -3.77
C CYS A 325 -22.97 3.30 -4.62
N PHE A 326 -23.09 2.05 -5.07
CA PHE A 326 -22.11 1.42 -5.96
C PHE A 326 -21.94 2.22 -7.27
N ARG A 327 -23.05 2.66 -7.88
CA ARG A 327 -23.00 3.49 -9.10
C ARG A 327 -22.33 4.84 -8.87
N LYS A 328 -22.50 5.45 -7.70
CA LYS A 328 -21.83 6.71 -7.35
C LYS A 328 -20.32 6.51 -7.27
N VAL A 329 -19.85 5.43 -6.64
CA VAL A 329 -18.44 5.08 -6.56
C VAL A 329 -17.84 4.80 -7.94
N PHE A 330 -18.49 3.95 -8.74
CA PHE A 330 -17.91 3.43 -9.99
C PHE A 330 -18.41 4.14 -11.26
N ASN A 331 -19.00 5.33 -11.17
CA ASN A 331 -19.55 6.05 -12.33
C ASN A 331 -18.49 6.29 -13.42
N GLY A 332 -17.26 6.62 -13.00
CA GLY A 332 -16.10 6.81 -13.88
C GLY A 332 -15.42 5.51 -14.30
N HIS A 333 -15.66 4.38 -13.62
CA HIS A 333 -14.87 3.15 -13.74
C HIS A 333 -15.62 2.04 -14.49
N LYS A 334 -16.40 2.38 -15.52
CA LYS A 334 -17.13 1.39 -16.34
C LYS A 334 -16.22 0.32 -16.97
N PRO A 335 -15.02 0.64 -17.48
CA PRO A 335 -14.11 -0.38 -18.01
C PRO A 335 -13.72 -1.42 -16.95
N PHE A 336 -13.47 -0.99 -15.71
CA PHE A 336 -13.20 -1.90 -14.59
C PHE A 336 -14.38 -2.82 -14.27
N ILE A 337 -15.60 -2.31 -14.20
CA ILE A 337 -16.79 -3.14 -13.97
C ILE A 337 -16.96 -4.19 -15.07
N ARG A 338 -16.70 -3.81 -16.33
CA ARG A 338 -16.69 -4.73 -17.46
C ARG A 338 -15.60 -5.79 -17.29
N PHE A 339 -14.36 -5.39 -16.98
CA PHE A 339 -13.26 -6.33 -16.72
C PHE A 339 -13.64 -7.34 -15.63
N MET A 340 -14.12 -6.89 -14.48
CA MET A 340 -14.51 -7.74 -13.35
C MET A 340 -15.59 -8.77 -13.72
N THR A 341 -16.57 -8.37 -14.52
CA THR A 341 -17.75 -9.20 -14.81
C THR A 341 -17.62 -10.05 -16.09
N MET A 342 -16.85 -9.59 -17.08
CA MET A 342 -16.78 -10.22 -18.40
C MET A 342 -15.41 -10.81 -18.75
N GLU A 343 -14.32 -10.39 -18.10
CA GLU A 343 -12.96 -10.80 -18.48
C GLU A 343 -12.27 -11.57 -17.35
N LEU A 344 -12.34 -11.08 -16.12
CA LEU A 344 -11.69 -11.70 -14.97
C LEU A 344 -12.33 -13.05 -14.60
N SER A 345 -13.67 -13.13 -14.51
CA SER A 345 -14.35 -14.39 -14.13
C SER A 345 -14.01 -15.52 -15.11
N PRO A 346 -14.15 -15.34 -16.44
CA PRO A 346 -13.75 -16.38 -17.40
C PRO A 346 -12.27 -16.74 -17.31
N ALA A 347 -11.38 -15.74 -17.20
CA ALA A 347 -9.94 -16.01 -17.09
C ALA A 347 -9.57 -16.84 -15.85
N LEU A 348 -10.22 -16.61 -14.71
CA LEU A 348 -9.99 -17.39 -13.50
C LEU A 348 -10.57 -18.80 -13.59
N GLU A 349 -11.73 -18.97 -14.22
CA GLU A 349 -12.41 -20.25 -14.42
C GLU A 349 -11.65 -21.13 -15.42
N GLU A 350 -11.31 -20.62 -16.59
CA GLU A 350 -10.57 -21.34 -17.64
C GLU A 350 -9.21 -21.85 -17.15
N ASN A 351 -8.55 -21.08 -16.26
CA ASN A 351 -7.26 -21.41 -15.70
C ASN A 351 -7.33 -22.03 -14.29
N LYS A 352 -8.53 -22.35 -13.79
CA LYS A 352 -8.76 -23.00 -12.48
C LYS A 352 -8.09 -22.30 -11.29
N ILE A 353 -7.89 -20.99 -11.35
CA ILE A 353 -7.12 -20.23 -10.34
C ILE A 353 -7.81 -20.29 -8.97
N LEU A 354 -9.14 -20.26 -8.93
CA LEU A 354 -9.88 -20.34 -7.66
C LEU A 354 -9.83 -21.74 -7.03
N GLU A 355 -9.75 -22.80 -7.85
CA GLU A 355 -9.56 -24.17 -7.38
C GLU A 355 -8.17 -24.35 -6.78
N VAL A 356 -7.14 -23.90 -7.50
CA VAL A 356 -5.75 -23.88 -7.02
C VAL A 356 -5.65 -23.11 -5.71
N ARG A 357 -6.28 -21.93 -5.61
CA ARG A 357 -6.33 -21.15 -4.37
C ARG A 357 -6.91 -21.96 -3.21
N GLY A 358 -8.02 -22.67 -3.45
CA GLY A 358 -8.69 -23.49 -2.44
C GLY A 358 -7.79 -24.62 -1.93
N VAL A 359 -7.11 -25.33 -2.85
CA VAL A 359 -6.14 -26.38 -2.50
C VAL A 359 -4.98 -25.82 -1.67
N LEU A 360 -4.38 -24.72 -2.10
CA LEU A 360 -3.24 -24.10 -1.43
C LEU A 360 -3.60 -23.53 -0.05
N ALA A 361 -4.83 -23.03 0.14
CA ALA A 361 -5.30 -22.52 1.44
C ALA A 361 -5.40 -23.62 2.52
N HIS A 362 -5.45 -24.89 2.14
CA HIS A 362 -5.48 -26.03 3.06
C HIS A 362 -4.11 -26.70 3.26
N ASN A 363 -3.01 -26.02 2.86
CA ASN A 363 -1.62 -26.45 3.05
C ASN A 363 -1.27 -27.82 2.44
N ASP A 364 -1.93 -28.22 1.36
CA ASP A 364 -1.58 -29.43 0.62
C ASP A 364 -0.39 -29.16 -0.32
N SER A 365 0.80 -29.00 0.29
CA SER A 365 2.01 -28.48 -0.37
C SER A 365 2.53 -29.35 -1.51
N GLY A 366 2.11 -30.62 -1.59
CA GLY A 366 2.44 -31.56 -2.67
C GLY A 366 1.44 -31.59 -3.83
N ALA A 367 0.37 -30.79 -3.78
CA ALA A 367 -0.72 -30.87 -4.75
C ALA A 367 -0.50 -30.06 -6.04
N LEU A 368 0.50 -29.17 -6.09
CA LEU A 368 0.74 -28.29 -7.24
C LEU A 368 2.02 -28.65 -7.98
N SER A 369 1.93 -28.84 -9.29
CA SER A 369 3.10 -29.06 -10.14
C SER A 369 3.87 -27.75 -10.37
N ASP A 370 5.16 -27.85 -10.68
CA ASP A 370 5.99 -26.70 -11.08
C ASP A 370 5.38 -25.95 -12.27
N HIS A 371 4.82 -26.69 -13.22
CA HIS A 371 4.14 -26.13 -14.38
C HIS A 371 2.94 -25.26 -13.96
N ASP A 372 2.11 -25.75 -13.05
CA ASP A 372 0.92 -25.02 -12.61
C ASP A 372 1.29 -23.79 -11.78
N ALA A 373 2.31 -23.88 -10.93
CA ALA A 373 2.82 -22.73 -10.18
C ALA A 373 3.35 -21.62 -11.12
N MET A 374 4.09 -22.00 -12.16
CA MET A 374 4.57 -21.05 -13.17
C MET A 374 3.43 -20.51 -14.04
N ALA A 375 2.41 -21.31 -14.35
CA ALA A 375 1.23 -20.85 -15.05
C ALA A 375 0.48 -19.78 -14.24
N VAL A 376 0.27 -20.00 -12.93
CA VAL A 376 -0.33 -19.02 -12.01
C VAL A 376 0.44 -17.71 -12.05
N ARG A 377 1.78 -17.76 -11.91
CA ARG A 377 2.64 -16.58 -12.03
C ARG A 377 2.43 -15.85 -13.36
N ASN A 378 2.52 -16.56 -14.47
CA ASN A 378 2.46 -15.98 -15.81
C ASN A 378 1.08 -15.40 -16.15
N ILE A 379 0.01 -15.95 -15.58
CA ILE A 379 -1.36 -15.42 -15.70
C ILE A 379 -1.51 -14.14 -14.87
N ILE A 380 -1.03 -14.15 -13.63
CA ILE A 380 -1.26 -13.05 -12.69
C ILE A 380 -0.35 -11.85 -12.99
N LEU A 381 0.95 -12.06 -13.16
CA LEU A 381 1.91 -11.00 -13.44
C LEU A 381 1.96 -10.61 -14.92
N GLY A 382 1.78 -11.59 -15.82
CA GLY A 382 1.84 -11.35 -17.26
C GLY A 382 3.27 -11.38 -17.81
N VAL A 383 3.85 -12.57 -17.92
CA VAL A 383 5.16 -12.72 -18.56
C VAL A 383 4.97 -12.80 -20.08
N GLY A 384 5.38 -11.77 -20.80
CA GLY A 384 5.24 -11.69 -22.26
C GLY A 384 3.82 -11.40 -22.76
N ARG A 385 2.89 -11.11 -21.85
CA ARG A 385 1.51 -10.67 -22.13
C ARG A 385 1.01 -9.82 -20.96
N LYS A 386 -0.11 -9.13 -21.12
CA LYS A 386 -0.72 -8.38 -20.02
C LYS A 386 -1.25 -9.34 -18.93
N GLY A 387 -0.77 -9.19 -17.69
CA GLY A 387 -1.21 -9.98 -16.54
C GLY A 387 -2.52 -9.49 -15.93
N LEU A 388 -3.16 -10.31 -15.09
CA LEU A 388 -4.43 -9.97 -14.44
C LEU A 388 -4.34 -8.74 -13.52
N ILE A 389 -3.24 -8.56 -12.79
CA ILE A 389 -3.05 -7.38 -11.91
C ILE A 389 -3.00 -6.10 -12.75
N PHE A 390 -2.15 -6.07 -13.78
CA PHE A 390 -2.08 -4.93 -14.68
C PHE A 390 -3.41 -4.73 -15.43
N ALA A 391 -4.10 -5.79 -15.83
CA ALA A 391 -5.41 -5.68 -16.44
C ALA A 391 -6.45 -4.98 -15.55
N ALA A 392 -6.50 -5.36 -14.28
CA ALA A 392 -7.38 -4.72 -13.30
C ALA A 392 -7.04 -3.23 -13.12
N LEU A 393 -5.75 -2.91 -12.91
CA LEU A 393 -5.29 -1.53 -12.69
C LEU A 393 -5.53 -0.64 -13.92
N GLN A 394 -5.21 -1.12 -15.12
CA GLN A 394 -5.47 -0.34 -16.33
C GLN A 394 -6.97 -0.12 -16.56
N ALA A 395 -7.81 -1.11 -16.27
CA ALA A 395 -9.25 -0.95 -16.41
C ALA A 395 -9.83 0.04 -15.39
N PHE A 396 -9.21 0.14 -14.20
CA PHE A 396 -9.61 1.06 -13.15
C PHE A 396 -9.12 2.49 -13.39
N TYR A 397 -7.81 2.66 -13.60
CA TYR A 397 -7.14 3.93 -13.86
C TYR A 397 -7.01 4.20 -15.37
N TYR A 398 -8.03 3.86 -16.16
CA TYR A 398 -7.93 3.92 -17.63
C TYR A 398 -7.60 5.32 -18.14
N THR A 399 -8.05 6.40 -17.51
CA THR A 399 -7.68 7.77 -17.93
C THR A 399 -6.20 8.07 -17.74
N GLU A 400 -5.52 7.43 -16.79
CA GLU A 400 -4.11 7.65 -16.48
C GLU A 400 -3.20 6.64 -17.20
N LEU A 401 -3.70 5.42 -17.47
CA LEU A 401 -2.89 4.29 -17.97
C LEU A 401 -3.23 3.84 -19.40
N ASP A 402 -4.19 4.46 -20.09
CA ASP A 402 -4.57 4.10 -21.47
C ASP A 402 -3.56 4.62 -22.51
N ASP A 403 -2.92 5.76 -22.25
CA ASP A 403 -1.89 6.35 -23.14
C ASP A 403 -0.63 5.47 -23.27
N ILE A 404 -0.39 4.60 -22.30
CA ILE A 404 0.74 3.65 -22.30
C ILE A 404 0.49 2.50 -23.29
N ALA A 405 -0.78 2.19 -23.57
CA ALA A 405 -1.18 1.10 -24.44
C ALA A 405 -1.49 1.53 -25.88
N LYS A 406 -1.42 2.83 -26.18
CA LYS A 406 -1.76 3.39 -27.50
C LYS A 406 -0.56 4.11 -28.11
N VAL A 407 -0.30 3.80 -29.38
CA VAL A 407 0.70 4.55 -30.15
C VAL A 407 0.11 5.93 -30.48
N MET A 408 0.50 6.92 -29.67
CA MET A 408 0.10 8.31 -29.84
C MET A 408 1.06 9.01 -30.81
N GLY A 409 0.85 8.84 -32.11
CA GLY A 409 1.61 9.60 -33.11
C GLY A 409 0.72 10.20 -34.19
N LEU A 410 1.20 11.29 -34.79
CA LEU A 410 0.59 11.94 -35.96
C LEU A 410 0.87 11.12 -37.24
N TYR A 411 0.59 9.82 -37.19
CA TYR A 411 0.72 8.93 -38.34
C TYR A 411 -0.55 9.09 -39.20
N GLY A 412 -0.60 10.15 -40.00
CA GLY A 412 -1.73 10.44 -40.90
C GLY A 412 -2.14 11.91 -41.01
N ALA A 413 -1.49 12.83 -40.29
CA ALA A 413 -1.62 14.25 -40.64
C ALA A 413 -0.88 14.47 -41.97
N GLU A 414 -1.61 14.73 -43.05
CA GLU A 414 -1.03 15.22 -44.30
C GLU A 414 -0.10 16.38 -43.95
N GLN A 415 1.19 16.23 -44.25
CA GLN A 415 2.12 17.35 -44.14
C GLN A 415 1.52 18.51 -44.94
N PRO A 416 1.50 19.74 -44.40
CA PRO A 416 1.04 20.87 -45.18
C PRO A 416 1.88 20.91 -46.45
N GLN A 417 1.23 20.69 -47.59
CA GLN A 417 1.87 20.85 -48.89
C GLN A 417 2.41 22.28 -48.91
N ASN A 418 3.74 22.39 -48.81
CA ASN A 418 4.46 23.61 -49.10
C ASN A 418 4.14 23.94 -50.57
N ASN A 419 3.10 24.75 -50.78
CA ASN A 419 2.81 25.40 -52.05
C ASN A 419 3.90 26.43 -52.33
N VAL A 420 5.10 25.95 -52.70
CA VAL A 420 6.10 26.73 -53.40
C VAL A 420 5.67 26.78 -54.85
N ASN A 421 4.67 27.60 -55.16
CA ASN A 421 4.41 28.00 -56.53
C ASN A 421 5.12 29.33 -56.80
N ASN A 422 6.32 29.18 -57.35
CA ASN A 422 7.04 30.17 -58.13
C ASN A 422 6.10 30.93 -59.08
N LYS A 423 5.91 32.24 -58.85
CA LYS A 423 5.64 33.19 -59.93
C LYS A 423 6.47 34.46 -59.73
N GLN A 424 7.63 34.37 -60.38
CA GLN A 424 8.45 35.42 -60.98
C GLN A 424 7.90 36.85 -60.92
N LEU A 425 8.69 37.71 -60.29
CA LEU A 425 8.83 39.13 -60.63
C LEU A 425 8.97 39.31 -62.15
N LYS A 426 8.09 40.09 -62.75
CA LYS A 426 8.41 40.86 -63.96
C LYS A 426 8.38 42.34 -63.61
N ILE A 427 9.57 42.94 -63.66
CA ILE A 427 9.76 44.38 -63.79
C ILE A 427 9.51 44.72 -65.26
N ALA A 428 8.57 45.65 -65.50
CA ALA A 428 8.59 46.66 -66.56
C ALA A 428 7.64 47.78 -66.13
#